data_AF-A0A817SBI9-F1
#
_entry.id   AF-A0A817SBI9-F1
#
_cell.length_a   1.000
_cell.length_b   1.000
_cell.length_c   1.000
_cell.angle_alpha   90.00
_cell.angle_beta   90.00
_cell.angle_gamma   90.00
#
_symmetry.space_group_name_H-M   'P 1'
#
loop_
_entity.id
_entity.type
_entity.pdbx_description
1 polymer ?
#
loop_
_entity_poly.entity_id
_entity_poly.type
_entity_poly.pdbx_seq_one_letter_code
_entity_poly.pdbx_strand_id
1 'polypeptide(L)'
;MFFGGSSDKKLAAQAAPAGPSFEEQLPTVREFLREYNRIAEVCFNDCVNDFTGRTTTTLENTCVNNCLEKFLKVTQRISQRFQEQQMLMNENQVVAGKAKGLFQ
;
A
#
# COMPACT_ATOMS: atom_id res chain seq x y z
N MET A 1 -22.88 -18.90 -53.50
CA MET A 1 -24.01 -19.58 -52.84
C MET A 1 -23.47 -20.89 -52.26
N PHE A 2 -23.67 -21.08 -50.94
CA PHE A 2 -23.27 -22.23 -50.10
C PHE A 2 -21.78 -22.48 -49.84
N PHE A 3 -21.29 -22.78 -48.62
CA PHE A 3 -21.69 -22.62 -47.21
C PHE A 3 -20.52 -23.24 -46.40
N GLY A 4 -20.23 -22.82 -45.17
CA GLY A 4 -19.52 -23.66 -44.19
C GLY A 4 -18.21 -23.08 -43.62
N GLY A 5 -18.29 -22.56 -42.39
CA GLY A 5 -17.14 -22.20 -41.58
C GLY A 5 -16.51 -23.39 -40.86
N SER A 6 -15.22 -23.28 -40.55
CA SER A 6 -14.55 -24.05 -39.50
C SER A 6 -13.97 -23.08 -38.48
N SER A 7 -14.71 -22.91 -37.39
CA SER A 7 -14.27 -22.23 -36.18
C SER A 7 -13.35 -23.15 -35.38
N ASP A 8 -12.13 -23.39 -35.86
CA ASP A 8 -11.07 -24.07 -35.10
C ASP A 8 -10.26 -23.09 -34.25
N LYS A 9 -10.91 -22.09 -33.67
CA LYS A 9 -10.33 -21.39 -32.51
C LYS A 9 -10.69 -22.20 -31.28
N LYS A 10 -9.85 -23.21 -30.99
CA LYS A 10 -9.72 -23.78 -29.65
C LYS A 10 -9.60 -22.61 -28.68
N LEU A 11 -10.69 -22.32 -27.98
CA LEU A 11 -10.70 -21.53 -26.78
C LEU A 11 -9.90 -22.35 -25.77
N ALA A 12 -8.61 -22.07 -25.67
CA ALA A 12 -7.86 -22.42 -24.48
C ALA A 12 -8.58 -21.72 -23.34
N ALA A 13 -9.35 -22.49 -22.58
CA ALA A 13 -9.82 -22.09 -21.27
C ALA A 13 -8.58 -21.87 -20.41
N GLN A 14 -8.06 -20.64 -20.42
CA GLN A 14 -7.21 -20.17 -19.36
C GLN A 14 -8.11 -20.05 -18.14
N ALA A 15 -7.94 -21.00 -17.22
CA ALA A 15 -8.43 -20.87 -15.86
C ALA A 15 -7.89 -19.54 -15.33
N ALA A 16 -8.77 -18.54 -15.22
CA ALA A 16 -8.47 -17.37 -14.42
C ALA A 16 -8.19 -17.88 -13.00
N PRO A 17 -7.07 -17.49 -12.36
CA PRO A 17 -6.95 -17.74 -10.93
C PRO A 17 -8.15 -17.06 -10.27
N ALA A 18 -8.89 -17.80 -9.44
CA ALA A 18 -9.91 -17.21 -8.59
C ALA A 18 -9.24 -16.04 -7.84
N GLY A 19 -9.66 -14.81 -8.16
CA GLY A 19 -9.18 -13.64 -7.44
C GLY A 19 -9.51 -13.80 -5.95
N PRO A 20 -8.70 -13.23 -5.04
CA PRO A 20 -8.98 -13.33 -3.61
C PRO A 20 -10.40 -12.86 -3.34
N SER A 21 -11.16 -13.66 -2.60
CA SER A 21 -12.54 -13.33 -2.21
C SER A 21 -12.59 -11.94 -1.55
N PHE A 22 -13.68 -11.20 -1.76
CA PHE A 22 -13.83 -9.85 -1.21
C PHE A 22 -13.63 -9.82 0.32
N GLU A 23 -14.09 -10.86 1.03
CA GLU A 23 -13.84 -11.07 2.45
C GLU A 23 -12.36 -10.98 2.86
N GLU A 24 -11.44 -11.47 2.03
CA GLU A 24 -10.00 -11.44 2.29
C GLU A 24 -9.39 -10.04 2.09
N GLN A 25 -10.04 -9.20 1.29
CA GLN A 25 -9.65 -7.81 1.03
C GLN A 25 -10.25 -6.84 2.05
N LEU A 26 -11.27 -7.23 2.81
CA LEU A 26 -11.88 -6.37 3.82
C LEU A 26 -10.88 -5.81 4.85
N PRO A 27 -9.92 -6.57 5.39
CA PRO A 27 -8.92 -6.04 6.31
C PRO A 27 -8.03 -4.97 5.66
N THR A 28 -7.62 -5.18 4.40
CA THR A 28 -6.73 -4.24 3.70
C THR A 28 -7.45 -2.94 3.34
N VAL A 29 -8.72 -3.02 2.96
CA VAL A 29 -9.58 -1.84 2.73
C VAL A 29 -9.79 -1.05 4.02
N ARG A 30 -10.04 -1.74 5.15
CA ARG A 30 -10.17 -1.07 6.45
C ARG A 30 -8.90 -0.34 6.85
N GLU A 31 -7.74 -0.96 6.64
CA GLU A 31 -6.46 -0.33 6.96
C GLU A 31 -6.19 0.87 6.03
N PHE A 32 -6.52 0.76 4.75
CA PHE A 32 -6.44 1.89 3.83
C PHE A 32 -7.29 3.08 4.28
N LEU A 33 -8.54 2.84 4.72
CA LEU A 33 -9.41 3.92 5.20
C LEU A 33 -8.88 4.58 6.48
N ARG A 34 -8.27 3.79 7.38
CA ARG A 34 -7.61 4.32 8.57
C ARG A 34 -6.46 5.25 8.18
N GLU A 35 -5.62 4.81 7.24
CA GLU A 35 -4.48 5.60 6.79
C GLU A 35 -4.91 6.85 6.02
N TYR A 36 -5.96 6.76 5.20
CA TYR A 36 -6.57 7.91 4.54
C TYR A 36 -6.97 9.00 5.53
N ASN A 37 -7.68 8.63 6.61
CA ASN A 37 -8.10 9.59 7.64
C ASN A 37 -6.91 10.22 8.35
N ARG A 38 -5.85 9.43 8.61
CA ARG A 38 -4.63 9.93 9.22
C ARG A 38 -3.92 10.96 8.35
N ILE A 39 -3.79 10.68 7.04
CA ILE A 39 -3.18 11.60 6.08
C ILE A 39 -3.99 12.90 6.00
N ALA A 40 -5.31 12.77 5.93
CA ALA A 40 -6.22 13.92 5.88
C ALA A 40 -6.02 14.83 7.11
N GLU A 41 -5.96 14.27 8.32
CA GLU A 41 -5.73 15.03 9.55
C GLU A 41 -4.36 15.73 9.56
N VAL A 42 -3.29 15.00 9.24
CA VAL A 42 -1.92 15.55 9.23
C VAL A 42 -1.80 16.68 8.21
N CYS A 43 -2.24 16.46 6.97
CA CYS A 43 -2.12 17.47 5.93
C CYS A 43 -3.05 18.67 6.16
N PHE A 44 -4.22 18.47 6.79
CA PHE A 44 -5.06 19.58 7.20
C PHE A 44 -4.36 20.46 8.24
N ASN A 45 -3.84 19.86 9.31
CA ASN A 45 -3.16 20.58 10.40
C ASN A 45 -1.88 21.30 9.94
N ASP A 46 -1.14 20.73 8.99
CA ASP A 46 0.12 21.31 8.52
C ASP A 46 -0.08 22.38 7.43
N CYS A 47 -1.11 22.24 6.59
CA CYS A 47 -1.25 23.06 5.38
C CYS A 47 -2.39 24.09 5.44
N VAL A 48 -3.48 23.83 6.16
CA VAL A 48 -4.62 24.75 6.20
C VAL A 48 -4.42 25.71 7.36
N ASN A 49 -4.05 26.95 7.04
CA ASN A 49 -3.67 27.96 8.02
C ASN A 49 -4.37 29.30 7.81
N ASP A 50 -5.07 29.48 6.69
CA ASP A 50 -5.83 30.70 6.41
C ASP A 50 -7.33 30.43 6.53
N PHE A 51 -7.95 31.04 7.56
CA PHE A 51 -9.38 30.93 7.82
C PHE A 51 -10.16 32.20 7.43
N THR A 52 -9.58 33.05 6.58
CA THR A 52 -10.24 34.29 6.13
C THR A 52 -11.36 34.05 5.12
N GLY A 53 -11.43 32.87 4.50
CA GLY A 53 -12.45 32.49 3.53
C GLY A 53 -12.85 31.02 3.59
N ARG A 54 -13.97 30.66 2.93
CA ARG A 54 -14.44 29.26 2.83
C ARG A 54 -13.66 28.44 1.79
N THR A 55 -12.89 29.11 0.93
CA THR A 55 -12.14 28.50 -0.16
C THR A 55 -10.67 28.40 0.22
N THR A 56 -10.04 27.26 -0.08
CA THR A 56 -8.59 27.10 0.11
C THR A 56 -7.80 27.98 -0.85
N THR A 57 -6.71 28.56 -0.36
CA THR A 57 -5.83 29.40 -1.19
C THR A 57 -4.99 28.53 -2.13
N THR A 58 -4.38 29.12 -3.16
CA THR A 58 -3.49 28.38 -4.07
C THR A 58 -2.28 27.80 -3.33
N LEU A 59 -1.76 28.52 -2.32
CA LEU A 59 -0.64 28.06 -1.49
C LEU A 59 -1.02 26.83 -0.66
N GLU A 60 -2.20 26.83 -0.03
CA GLU A 60 -2.70 25.69 0.73
C GLU A 60 -2.92 24.47 -0.19
N ASN A 61 -3.48 24.67 -1.38
CA ASN A 61 -3.65 23.61 -2.37
C ASN A 61 -2.30 23.00 -2.80
N THR A 62 -1.28 23.82 -3.05
CA THR A 62 0.07 23.31 -3.34
C THR A 62 0.68 22.58 -2.14
N CYS A 63 0.49 23.11 -0.92
CA CYS A 63 0.97 22.46 0.30
C CYS A 63 0.35 21.07 0.49
N VAL A 64 -0.98 20.93 0.35
CA VAL A 64 -1.68 19.65 0.54
C VAL A 64 -1.19 18.59 -0.46
N ASN A 65 -0.99 18.97 -1.73
CA ASN A 65 -0.43 18.07 -2.74
C ASN A 65 0.98 17.57 -2.37
N ASN A 66 1.86 18.50 -1.95
CA ASN A 66 3.21 18.17 -1.51
C ASN A 66 3.21 17.33 -0.22
N CYS A 67 2.30 17.62 0.70
CA CYS A 67 2.12 16.88 1.96
C CYS A 67 1.78 15.42 1.68
N LEU A 68 0.77 15.17 0.83
CA LEU A 68 0.38 13.82 0.43
C LEU A 68 1.53 13.06 -0.23
N GLU A 69 2.20 13.67 -1.21
CA GLU A 69 3.32 13.04 -1.91
C GLU A 69 4.47 12.70 -0.95
N LYS A 70 4.80 13.63 -0.05
CA LYS A 70 5.85 13.44 0.96
C LYS A 70 5.46 12.34 1.94
N PHE A 71 4.22 12.33 2.41
CA PHE A 71 3.74 11.33 3.35
C PHE A 71 3.85 9.91 2.78
N LEU A 72 3.40 9.70 1.54
CA LEU A 72 3.47 8.39 0.89
C LEU A 72 4.91 7.94 0.68
N LYS A 73 5.79 8.82 0.19
CA LYS A 73 7.22 8.51 0.01
C LYS A 73 7.91 8.19 1.32
N VAL A 74 7.60 8.92 2.39
CA VAL A 74 8.16 8.68 3.72
C VAL A 74 7.68 7.34 4.27
N THR A 75 6.39 7.04 4.17
CA THR A 75 5.82 5.77 4.63
C THR A 75 6.45 4.57 3.93
N GLN A 76 6.66 4.66 2.61
CA GLN A 76 7.37 3.64 1.84
C GLN A 76 8.83 3.50 2.28
N ARG A 77 9.55 4.61 2.46
CA ARG A 77 10.95 4.59 2.89
C ARG A 77 11.12 4.03 4.30
N ILE A 78 10.24 4.40 5.23
CA ILE A 78 10.24 3.87 6.60
C ILE A 78 10.00 2.35 6.56
N SER A 79 9.03 1.89 5.77
CA SER A 79 8.74 0.46 5.60
C SER A 79 9.96 -0.32 5.12
N GLN A 80 10.69 0.21 4.13
CA GLN A 80 11.93 -0.43 3.64
C GLN A 80 12.99 -0.54 4.74
N ARG A 81 13.26 0.55 5.46
CA ARG A 81 14.27 0.55 6.53
C ARG A 81 13.87 -0.35 7.69
N PHE A 82 12.58 -0.41 8.01
CA PHE A 82 12.06 -1.29 9.04
C PHE A 82 12.27 -2.76 8.68
N GLN A 83 12.01 -3.14 7.42
CA GLN A 83 12.29 -4.50 6.94
C GLN A 83 13.78 -4.86 7.01
N GLU A 84 14.67 -3.93 6.62
CA GLU A 84 16.12 -4.12 6.76
C GLU A 84 16.52 -4.41 8.22
N GLN A 85 16.01 -3.62 9.18
CA GLN A 85 16.30 -3.83 10.60
C GLN A 85 15.70 -5.13 11.14
N GLN A 86 14.51 -5.50 10.69
CA GLN A 86 13.86 -6.73 11.14
C GLN A 86 14.62 -7.98 10.69
N MET A 87 15.22 -7.97 9.50
CA MET A 87 16.10 -9.05 9.04
C MET A 87 17.36 -9.17 9.91
N LEU A 88 18.05 -8.06 10.19
CA LEU A 88 19.25 -8.05 11.04
C LEU A 88 18.94 -8.54 12.47
N MET A 89 17.81 -8.12 13.04
CA MET A 89 17.39 -8.58 14.36
C MET A 89 17.08 -10.07 14.38
N ASN A 90 16.44 -10.60 13.33
CA ASN A 90 16.18 -12.02 13.21
C ASN A 90 17.47 -12.83 13.05
N GLU A 91 18.43 -12.37 12.24
CA GLU A 91 19.75 -13.00 12.10
C GLU A 91 20.50 -13.03 13.44
N ASN A 92 20.52 -11.91 14.16
CA ASN A 92 21.13 -11.82 15.49
C ASN A 92 20.44 -12.75 16.50
N GLN A 93 19.12 -12.88 16.44
CA GLN A 93 18.37 -13.83 17.27
C GLN A 93 18.68 -15.28 16.93
N VAL A 94 18.84 -15.63 15.64
CA VAL A 94 19.25 -16.97 15.20
C VAL A 94 20.67 -17.28 15.65
N VAL A 95 21.62 -16.34 15.54
CA VAL A 95 22.99 -16.52 16.03
C VAL A 95 23.04 -16.65 17.55
N ALA A 96 22.27 -15.83 18.28
CA ALA A 96 22.15 -15.94 19.73
C ALA A 96 21.48 -17.25 20.18
N GLY A 97 20.50 -17.75 19.41
CA GLY A 97 19.86 -19.05 19.64
C GLY A 97 20.80 -20.23 19.38
N LYS A 98 21.62 -20.15 18.32
CA LYS A 98 22.70 -21.12 18.04
C LYS A 98 23.76 -21.10 19.13
N ALA A 99 24.16 -19.93 19.63
CA ALA A 99 25.13 -19.79 20.72
C ALA A 99 24.61 -20.32 22.07
N LYS A 100 23.28 -20.35 22.27
CA LYS A 100 22.62 -20.94 23.45
C LYS A 100 22.26 -22.42 23.31
N GLY A 101 22.66 -23.08 22.21
CA GLY A 101 22.46 -24.53 22.04
C GLY A 101 21.00 -24.97 21.82
N LEU A 102 20.10 -24.05 21.43
CA LEU A 102 18.66 -24.38 21.25
C LEU A 102 18.32 -25.00 19.89
N PHE A 103 19.26 -25.03 18.94
CA PHE A 103 19.12 -25.71 17.67
C PHE A 103 20.21 -26.78 17.57
N GLN A 104 19.87 -28.02 17.92
CA GLN A 104 20.65 -29.24 17.69
C GLN A 104 20.20 -29.91 16.41
#